data_AF-A0A524HUC4-F1
#
_entry.id   AF-A0A524HUC4-F1
#
_cell.length_a   1.000
_cell.length_b   1.000
_cell.length_c   1.000
_cell.angle_alpha   90.00
_cell.angle_beta   90.00
_cell.angle_gamma   90.00
#
_symmetry.space_group_name_H-M   'P 1'
#
loop_
_entity.id
_entity.type
_entity.pdbx_description
1 polymer ?
#
loop_
_entity_poly.entity_id
_entity_poly.type
_entity_poly.pdbx_seq_one_letter_code
_entity_poly.pdbx_strand_id
1 'polypeptide(L)'
;MSYKPGKIAVSFVVLSFSLTAAPVLPAYAALVPTDRLIAAHEMSADRERVVSFLAREDVQNELNKFGVDRDEAAARVAALSDQEINKISAHIDQLPAGQDGLAAVAGAAVTIFVILLITDLLCLTSVFNFTRCAR
;
A
#
# COMPACT_ATOMS: atom_id res chain seq x y z
N MET A 1 -3.84 79.10 -7.13
CA MET A 1 -4.51 77.79 -7.34
C MET A 1 -5.38 77.51 -6.12
N SER A 2 -6.66 77.90 -6.16
CA SER A 2 -7.60 77.74 -5.04
C SER A 2 -8.42 76.47 -5.28
N TYR A 3 -8.03 75.36 -4.64
CA TYR A 3 -8.73 74.10 -4.78
C TYR A 3 -9.95 74.12 -3.85
N LYS A 4 -11.16 74.22 -4.42
CA LYS A 4 -12.42 74.24 -3.65
C LYS A 4 -12.55 72.95 -2.83
N PRO A 5 -12.92 73.00 -1.54
CA PRO A 5 -12.91 71.85 -0.62
C PRO A 5 -13.78 70.67 -1.10
N GLY A 6 -14.83 70.95 -1.89
CA GLY A 6 -15.68 69.91 -2.49
C GLY A 6 -14.96 69.02 -3.51
N LYS A 7 -13.92 69.52 -4.21
CA LYS A 7 -13.18 68.72 -5.20
C LYS A 7 -12.26 67.69 -4.54
N ILE A 8 -11.71 68.00 -3.37
CA ILE A 8 -10.88 67.07 -2.59
C ILE A 8 -11.77 65.96 -2.00
N ALA A 9 -12.93 66.33 -1.46
CA ALA A 9 -13.91 65.36 -0.92
C ALA A 9 -14.41 64.40 -2.01
N VAL A 10 -14.76 64.90 -3.21
CA VAL A 10 -15.17 64.05 -4.33
C VAL A 10 -14.04 63.13 -4.80
N SER A 11 -12.82 63.64 -4.88
CA SER A 11 -11.66 62.80 -5.25
C SER A 11 -11.40 61.71 -4.21
N PHE A 12 -11.62 61.97 -2.92
CA PHE A 12 -11.45 61.00 -1.85
C PHE A 12 -12.54 59.90 -1.89
N VAL A 13 -13.78 60.28 -2.17
CA VAL A 13 -14.91 59.33 -2.29
C VAL A 13 -14.75 58.41 -3.51
N VAL A 14 -14.31 58.95 -4.65
CA VAL A 14 -14.07 58.16 -5.88
C VAL A 14 -12.90 57.18 -5.70
N LEU A 15 -11.85 57.59 -4.97
CA LEU A 15 -10.72 56.74 -4.66
C LEU A 15 -11.10 55.59 -3.70
N SER A 16 -11.89 55.89 -2.66
CA SER A 16 -12.40 54.86 -1.74
C SER A 16 -13.33 53.85 -2.42
N PHE A 17 -14.19 54.31 -3.33
CA PHE A 17 -15.09 53.42 -4.07
C PHE A 17 -14.33 52.49 -5.04
N SER A 18 -13.25 52.99 -5.65
CA SER A 18 -12.41 52.18 -6.55
C SER A 18 -11.65 51.08 -5.81
N LEU A 19 -11.26 51.30 -4.54
CA LEU A 19 -10.60 50.26 -3.73
C LEU A 19 -11.55 49.12 -3.34
N THR A 20 -12.85 49.38 -3.21
CA THR A 20 -13.85 48.34 -2.89
C THR A 20 -14.32 47.54 -4.09
N ALA A 21 -14.06 48.01 -5.31
CA ALA A 21 -14.43 47.34 -6.55
C ALA A 21 -13.36 46.36 -7.06
N ALA A 22 -12.26 46.18 -6.32
CA ALA A 22 -11.25 45.18 -6.67
C ALA A 22 -11.90 43.78 -6.64
N PRO A 23 -11.94 43.05 -7.77
CA PRO A 23 -12.46 41.70 -7.76
C PRO A 23 -11.56 40.86 -6.85
N VAL A 24 -12.17 40.21 -5.86
CA VAL A 24 -11.50 39.22 -5.04
C VAL A 24 -11.15 38.07 -5.97
N LEU A 25 -9.92 38.05 -6.49
CA LEU A 25 -9.44 36.91 -7.27
C LEU A 25 -9.54 35.69 -6.35
N PRO A 26 -10.27 34.63 -6.73
CA PRO A 26 -10.24 33.41 -5.95
C PRO A 26 -8.78 32.95 -5.94
N ALA A 27 -8.15 33.03 -4.76
CA ALA A 27 -6.91 32.34 -4.53
C ALA A 27 -7.26 30.86 -4.67
N TYR A 28 -6.99 30.27 -5.83
CA TYR A 28 -6.96 28.83 -6.00
C TYR A 28 -5.86 28.35 -5.06
N ALA A 29 -6.23 28.04 -3.82
CA ALA A 29 -5.46 27.13 -3.01
C ALA A 29 -5.25 25.93 -3.91
N ALA A 30 -4.00 25.70 -4.32
CA ALA A 30 -3.63 24.48 -5.00
C ALA A 30 -4.01 23.36 -4.03
N LEU A 31 -5.21 22.81 -4.20
CA LEU A 31 -5.58 21.53 -3.65
C LEU A 31 -4.54 20.60 -4.24
N VAL A 32 -3.47 20.32 -3.49
CA VAL A 32 -2.62 19.17 -3.79
C VAL A 32 -3.60 18.03 -3.80
N PRO A 33 -3.93 17.44 -4.97
CA PRO A 33 -4.97 16.45 -5.03
C PRO A 33 -4.50 15.32 -4.13
N THR A 34 -5.29 14.96 -3.12
CA THR A 34 -5.01 13.77 -2.30
C THR A 34 -4.75 12.58 -3.23
N ASP A 35 -5.37 12.54 -4.41
CA ASP A 35 -5.14 11.59 -5.49
C ASP A 35 -3.67 11.48 -5.93
N ARG A 36 -2.91 12.59 -5.98
CA ARG A 36 -1.47 12.58 -6.31
C ARG A 36 -0.65 11.95 -5.18
N LEU A 37 -1.05 12.18 -3.93
CA LEU A 37 -0.39 11.60 -2.76
C LEU A 37 -0.72 10.11 -2.62
N ILE A 38 -1.97 9.71 -2.86
CA ILE A 38 -2.41 8.31 -2.86
C ILE A 38 -1.69 7.54 -3.97
N ALA A 39 -1.66 8.06 -5.20
CA ALA A 39 -0.97 7.40 -6.31
C ALA A 39 0.53 7.20 -6.01
N ALA A 40 1.20 8.22 -5.46
CA ALA A 40 2.61 8.08 -5.07
C ALA A 40 2.80 7.06 -3.93
N HIS A 41 1.85 6.97 -3.00
CA HIS A 41 1.89 6.00 -1.91
C HIS A 41 1.67 4.57 -2.40
N GLU A 42 0.69 4.34 -3.27
CA GLU A 42 0.42 3.04 -3.89
C GLU A 42 1.64 2.55 -4.68
N MET A 43 2.28 3.44 -5.45
CA MET A 43 3.50 3.11 -6.19
C MET A 43 4.66 2.70 -5.28
N SER A 44 4.82 3.37 -4.12
CA SER A 44 5.82 2.99 -3.14
C SER A 44 5.51 1.63 -2.50
N ALA A 45 4.23 1.36 -2.22
CA ALA A 45 3.77 0.11 -1.66
C ALA A 45 3.94 -1.06 -2.64
N ASP A 46 3.65 -0.86 -3.93
CA ASP A 46 3.89 -1.86 -4.98
C ASP A 46 5.37 -2.25 -5.05
N ARG A 47 6.27 -1.26 -5.00
CA ARG A 47 7.72 -1.51 -5.03
C ARG A 47 8.17 -2.29 -3.80
N GLU A 48 7.69 -1.92 -2.62
CA GLU A 48 7.99 -2.63 -1.37
C GLU A 48 7.45 -4.08 -1.38
N ARG A 49 6.29 -4.29 -1.99
CA ARG A 49 5.70 -5.62 -2.21
C ARG A 49 6.58 -6.49 -3.10
N VAL A 50 7.09 -5.96 -4.21
CA VAL A 50 8.02 -6.69 -5.09
C VAL A 50 9.32 -7.02 -4.34
N VAL A 51 9.89 -6.07 -3.60
CA VAL A 51 11.13 -6.29 -2.84
C VAL A 51 10.95 -7.34 -1.75
N SER A 52 9.84 -7.28 -0.99
CA SER A 52 9.56 -8.26 0.06
C SER A 52 9.31 -9.66 -0.51
N PHE A 53 8.67 -9.77 -1.68
CA PHE A 53 8.51 -11.05 -2.37
C PHE A 53 9.87 -11.65 -2.78
N LEU A 54 10.75 -10.85 -3.38
CA LEU A 54 12.10 -11.30 -3.75
C LEU A 54 12.97 -11.60 -2.53
N ALA A 55 12.69 -11.01 -1.37
CA ALA A 55 13.42 -11.26 -0.14
C ALA A 55 13.06 -12.61 0.53
N ARG A 56 12.02 -13.31 0.09
CA ARG A 56 11.65 -14.62 0.63
C ARG A 56 12.72 -15.67 0.34
N GLU A 57 13.01 -16.54 1.31
CA GLU A 57 14.09 -17.53 1.18
C GLU A 57 13.88 -18.50 0.02
N ASP A 58 12.66 -18.94 -0.24
CA ASP A 58 12.32 -19.82 -1.37
C ASP A 58 12.59 -19.15 -2.72
N VAL A 59 12.20 -17.88 -2.85
CA VAL A 59 12.45 -17.08 -4.05
C VAL A 59 13.94 -16.83 -4.24
N GLN A 60 14.67 -16.48 -3.18
CA GLN A 60 16.12 -16.29 -3.25
C GLN A 60 16.86 -17.57 -3.63
N ASN A 61 16.47 -18.71 -3.05
CA ASN A 61 17.06 -20.00 -3.39
C ASN A 61 16.86 -20.33 -4.87
N GLU A 62 15.69 -20.00 -5.43
CA GLU A 62 15.42 -20.22 -6.84
C GLU A 62 16.20 -19.25 -7.74
N LEU A 63 16.25 -17.96 -7.39
CA LEU A 63 17.05 -16.96 -8.11
C LEU A 63 18.55 -17.31 -8.10
N ASN A 64 19.06 -17.80 -6.97
CA ASN A 64 20.44 -18.28 -6.84
C ASN A 64 20.73 -19.47 -7.76
N LYS A 65 19.78 -20.38 -7.98
CA LYS A 65 19.93 -21.48 -8.97
C LYS A 65 20.05 -20.94 -10.39
N PHE A 66 19.44 -19.80 -10.68
CA PHE A 66 19.59 -19.07 -11.94
C PHE A 66 20.82 -18.16 -11.98
N GLY A 67 21.63 -18.13 -10.92
CA GLY A 67 22.84 -17.32 -10.82
C GLY A 67 22.59 -15.83 -10.54
N VAL A 68 21.40 -15.48 -10.05
CA VAL A 68 21.06 -14.10 -9.68
C VAL A 68 21.17 -13.96 -8.17
N ASP A 69 22.06 -13.08 -7.72
CA ASP A 69 22.20 -12.75 -6.29
C ASP A 69 21.12 -11.76 -5.83
N ARG A 70 20.85 -11.73 -4.51
CA ARG A 70 19.92 -10.81 -3.88
C ARG A 70 20.16 -9.35 -4.24
N ASP A 71 21.40 -8.89 -4.19
CA ASP A 71 21.73 -7.50 -4.41
C ASP A 71 21.49 -7.11 -5.88
N GLU A 72 21.75 -8.05 -6.79
CA GLU A 72 21.46 -7.88 -8.21
C GLU A 72 19.95 -7.84 -8.48
N ALA A 73 19.17 -8.72 -7.86
CA ALA A 73 17.72 -8.72 -7.97
C ALA A 73 17.12 -7.40 -7.46
N ALA A 74 17.61 -6.89 -6.33
CA ALA A 74 17.19 -5.60 -5.78
C ALA A 74 17.57 -4.43 -6.69
N ALA A 75 18.78 -4.44 -7.26
CA ALA A 75 19.22 -3.42 -8.22
C ALA A 75 18.37 -3.41 -9.49
N ARG A 76 17.96 -4.58 -9.99
CA ARG A 76 17.05 -4.70 -11.15
C ARG A 76 15.68 -4.11 -10.83
N VAL A 77 15.10 -4.42 -9.66
CA VAL A 77 13.85 -3.79 -9.22
C VAL A 77 13.99 -2.28 -9.15
N ALA A 78 15.09 -1.77 -8.59
CA ALA A 78 15.38 -0.33 -8.52
C ALA A 78 15.41 0.34 -9.91
N ALA A 79 15.87 -0.38 -10.94
CA ALA A 79 15.94 0.12 -12.31
C ALA A 79 14.61 0.05 -13.08
N LEU A 80 13.62 -0.71 -12.60
CA LEU A 80 12.32 -0.84 -13.27
C LEU A 80 11.48 0.44 -13.15
N SER A 81 10.73 0.72 -14.22
CA SER A 81 9.74 1.78 -14.24
C SER A 81 8.51 1.43 -13.39
N ASP A 82 7.76 2.46 -13.01
CA ASP A 82 6.60 2.31 -12.15
C ASP A 82 5.50 1.42 -12.76
N GLN A 83 5.34 1.48 -14.10
CA GLN A 83 4.37 0.63 -14.81
C GLN A 83 4.78 -0.85 -14.79
N GLU A 84 6.07 -1.14 -14.83
CA GLU A 84 6.58 -2.51 -14.76
C GLU A 84 6.43 -3.07 -13.36
N ILE A 85 6.74 -2.27 -12.34
CA ILE A 85 6.54 -2.64 -10.93
C ILE A 85 5.07 -2.95 -10.64
N ASN A 86 4.14 -2.12 -11.10
CA ASN A 86 2.71 -2.36 -10.89
C ASN A 86 2.24 -3.67 -11.56
N LYS A 87 2.71 -3.97 -12.78
CA LYS A 87 2.40 -5.25 -13.46
C LYS A 87 2.93 -6.45 -12.69
N ILE A 88 4.13 -6.36 -12.13
CA ILE A 88 4.74 -7.43 -11.34
C ILE A 88 4.01 -7.60 -10.01
N SER A 89 3.71 -6.50 -9.31
CA SER A 89 2.93 -6.48 -8.07
C SER A 89 1.58 -7.19 -8.27
N ALA A 90 0.86 -6.87 -9.34
CA ALA A 90 -0.41 -7.50 -9.68
C ALA A 90 -0.30 -9.01 -9.99
N HIS A 91 0.84 -9.47 -10.52
CA HIS A 91 1.09 -10.91 -10.71
C HIS A 91 1.43 -11.61 -9.39
N ILE A 92 2.21 -10.97 -8.52
CA ILE A 92 2.52 -11.49 -7.17
C ILE A 92 1.24 -11.71 -6.37
N ASP A 93 0.23 -10.86 -6.51
CA ASP A 93 -1.07 -11.04 -5.85
C ASP A 93 -1.86 -12.26 -6.34
N GLN A 94 -1.63 -12.69 -7.57
CA GLN A 94 -2.26 -13.88 -8.14
C GLN A 94 -1.52 -15.17 -7.79
N LEU A 95 -0.27 -15.05 -7.36
CA LEU A 95 0.53 -16.17 -6.88
C LEU A 95 0.08 -16.49 -5.44
N PRO A 96 -0.28 -17.75 -5.12
CA PRO A 96 -0.59 -18.16 -3.75
C PRO A 96 0.62 -17.91 -2.84
N ALA A 97 0.63 -16.78 -2.14
CA ALA A 97 1.69 -16.43 -1.22
C ALA A 97 1.63 -17.40 -0.03
N GLY A 98 2.60 -18.31 0.07
CA GLY A 98 2.83 -19.08 1.29
C GLY A 98 2.26 -20.49 1.35
N GLN A 99 2.05 -21.18 0.22
CA GLN A 99 2.23 -22.64 0.23
C GLN A 99 3.67 -22.98 -0.12
N ASP A 100 4.62 -22.60 0.72
CA ASP A 100 5.85 -23.39 0.79
C ASP A 100 5.40 -24.84 1.03
N GLY A 101 5.86 -25.81 0.23
CA GLY A 101 5.43 -27.20 0.37
C GLY A 101 5.56 -27.69 1.82
N LEU A 102 6.57 -27.21 2.55
CA LEU A 102 6.75 -27.45 3.98
C LEU A 102 5.71 -26.77 4.87
N ALA A 103 5.39 -25.49 4.66
CA ALA A 103 4.38 -24.79 5.44
C ALA A 103 2.96 -25.31 5.14
N ALA A 104 2.70 -25.66 3.89
CA ALA A 104 1.47 -26.30 3.43
C ALA A 104 1.29 -27.68 4.08
N VAL A 105 2.35 -28.50 4.07
CA VAL A 105 2.34 -29.83 4.70
C VAL A 105 2.22 -29.71 6.21
N ALA A 106 2.95 -28.80 6.85
CA ALA A 106 2.84 -28.56 8.29
C ALA A 106 1.44 -28.07 8.67
N GLY A 107 0.88 -27.11 7.93
CA GLY A 107 -0.48 -26.61 8.13
C GLY A 107 -1.54 -27.71 7.95
N ALA A 108 -1.41 -28.53 6.90
CA ALA A 108 -2.29 -29.68 6.68
C ALA A 108 -2.18 -30.71 7.82
N ALA A 109 -0.95 -31.02 8.27
CA ALA A 109 -0.72 -31.94 9.38
C ALA A 109 -1.33 -31.44 10.69
N VAL A 110 -1.16 -30.15 11.02
CA VAL A 110 -1.79 -29.55 12.21
C VAL A 110 -3.31 -29.55 12.07
N THR A 111 -3.86 -29.23 10.90
CA THR A 111 -5.31 -29.24 10.67
C THR A 111 -5.90 -30.64 10.85
N ILE A 112 -5.28 -31.66 10.25
CA ILE A 112 -5.68 -33.06 10.42
C ILE A 112 -5.58 -33.47 11.89
N PHE A 113 -4.49 -33.11 12.57
CA PHE A 113 -4.31 -33.40 13.98
C PHE A 113 -5.43 -32.78 14.84
N VAL A 114 -5.81 -31.52 14.60
CA VAL A 114 -6.89 -30.84 15.33
C VAL A 114 -8.25 -31.51 15.07
N ILE A 115 -8.56 -31.84 13.81
CA ILE A 115 -9.80 -32.54 13.47
C ILE A 115 -9.86 -33.88 14.20
N LEU A 116 -8.80 -34.68 14.13
CA LEU A 116 -8.72 -35.97 14.81
C LEU A 116 -8.82 -35.83 16.32
N LEU A 117 -8.22 -34.78 16.90
CA LEU A 117 -8.28 -34.53 18.34
C LEU A 117 -9.71 -34.19 18.80
N ILE A 118 -10.44 -33.39 18.02
CA ILE A 118 -11.85 -33.07 18.31
C ILE A 118 -12.72 -34.32 18.16
N THR A 119 -12.56 -35.10 17.09
CA THR A 119 -13.36 -36.33 16.91
C THR A 119 -13.05 -37.39 17.97
N ASP A 120 -11.83 -37.42 18.51
CA ASP A 120 -11.45 -38.29 19.63
C ASP A 120 -12.09 -37.83 20.96
N LEU A 121 -12.10 -36.52 21.22
CA LEU A 121 -12.77 -35.95 22.40
C LEU A 121 -14.29 -36.18 22.39
N LEU A 122 -14.91 -36.16 21.19
CA LEU A 122 -16.33 -36.45 20.95
C LEU A 122 -16.64 -37.96 20.91
N CYS A 123 -15.65 -38.83 21.16
CA CYS A 123 -15.76 -40.29 21.10
C CYS A 123 -16.21 -40.86 19.74
N LEU A 124 -15.97 -40.14 18.65
CA LEU A 124 -16.20 -40.61 17.28
C LEU A 124 -15.02 -41.45 16.76
N THR A 125 -13.81 -41.18 17.27
CA THR A 125 -12.56 -41.90 16.93
C THR A 125 -11.74 -42.20 18.19
N SER A 126 -10.80 -43.15 18.14
CA SER A 126 -9.86 -43.44 19.24
C SER A 126 -8.42 -43.56 18.71
N VAL A 127 -7.88 -42.44 18.21
CA VAL A 127 -6.57 -42.38 17.56
C VAL A 127 -5.48 -42.01 18.56
N PHE A 128 -5.80 -41.21 19.56
CA PHE A 128 -4.87 -40.71 20.57
C PHE A 128 -5.11 -41.37 21.94
N ASN A 129 -4.12 -42.07 22.48
CA ASN A 129 -4.24 -42.75 23.79
C ASN A 129 -4.28 -41.80 25.01
N PHE A 130 -4.10 -40.50 24.78
CA PHE A 130 -4.07 -39.48 25.83
C PHE A 130 -5.37 -38.67 25.91
N THR A 131 -6.24 -38.72 24.89
CA THR A 131 -7.56 -38.10 24.95
C THR A 131 -8.48 -38.98 25.79
N ARG A 132 -9.05 -38.39 26.85
CA ARG A 132 -10.17 -38.99 27.57
C ARG A 132 -11.43 -38.36 27.02
N CYS A 133 -12.41 -39.19 26.64
CA CYS A 133 -13.75 -38.74 26.29
C CYS A 133 -14.27 -37.73 27.30
N ALA A 134 -14.72 -36.57 26.80
CA ALA A 134 -15.47 -35.62 27.63
C ALA A 134 -16.84 -36.26 27.92
N ARG A 135 -16.95 -36.88 29.09
CA ARG A 135 -18.18 -37.53 29.55
C ARG A 135 -19.22 -36.50 29.96
#